data_AF-I3YNP5-F1
#
_entry.id   AF-I3YNP5-F1
#
_cell.length_a   1.000
_cell.length_b   1.000
_cell.length_c   1.000
_cell.angle_alpha   90.00
_cell.angle_beta   90.00
_cell.angle_gamma   90.00
#
_symmetry.space_group_name_H-M   'P 1'
#
loop_
_entity.id
_entity.type
_entity.pdbx_description
1 polymer ?
#
loop_
_entity_poly.entity_id
_entity_poly.type
_entity_poly.pdbx_seq_one_letter_code
_entity_poly.pdbx_strand_id
1 'polypeptide(L)'
;MKRFYLVAALAATAMAAAFFTSCDKQDEVTPPQPESAALGFQSVVTAALETRAAGDPTPLNASFKINLDTNDAYSTAVNNQEVKYTVGSGYSISPAIYLLKSSRNMVAWAPVGIEPDAEAAPNVFTLNPGNTTAAVDFVYQENTEVNSGKCTDLALTLKHAFAKLTFTLNATNYPFSAPSLSSLVVKGTPGVSTIDISNGSYSTVTDADLTVVSTATDFTSPNAVTALVLPKAAASLTLDCTLDGTAYQNIAVKDIAKLDAGANYNITINITGTEISVSGVQVPDWTAGGNGSADLK
;
A
#
# COMPACT_ATOMS: atom_id res chain seq x y z
N MET A 1 -13.56 69.83 -46.61
CA MET A 1 -14.52 70.92 -46.28
C MET A 1 -15.64 70.34 -45.41
N LYS A 2 -16.05 71.08 -44.36
CA LYS A 2 -17.29 70.95 -43.55
C LYS A 2 -17.36 69.75 -42.58
N ARG A 3 -17.24 69.94 -41.24
CA ARG A 3 -18.22 70.41 -40.22
C ARG A 3 -19.45 69.46 -40.13
N PHE A 4 -20.05 69.05 -39.00
CA PHE A 4 -19.82 69.05 -37.55
C PHE A 4 -21.09 68.41 -36.89
N TYR A 5 -20.93 67.74 -35.72
CA TYR A 5 -21.89 67.47 -34.59
C TYR A 5 -23.10 66.50 -34.68
N LEU A 6 -23.15 65.53 -33.74
CA LEU A 6 -24.13 65.39 -32.61
C LEU A 6 -23.86 64.03 -31.88
N VAL A 7 -23.29 63.99 -30.67
CA VAL A 7 -23.86 64.09 -29.29
C VAL A 7 -24.47 62.77 -28.73
N ALA A 8 -23.77 62.28 -27.68
CA ALA A 8 -24.18 61.61 -26.43
C ALA A 8 -24.98 60.27 -26.41
N ALA A 9 -24.43 59.27 -25.70
CA ALA A 9 -24.94 58.65 -24.45
C ALA A 9 -24.15 57.36 -24.14
N LEU A 10 -23.47 57.25 -22.97
CA LEU A 10 -23.92 56.53 -21.75
C LEU A 10 -23.92 54.98 -21.96
N ALA A 11 -23.29 54.09 -21.19
CA ALA A 11 -22.65 54.13 -19.87
C ALA A 11 -21.64 52.96 -19.76
N ALA A 12 -20.67 53.12 -18.88
CA ALA A 12 -19.70 52.11 -18.46
C ALA A 12 -20.25 51.21 -17.36
N THR A 13 -19.78 49.95 -17.32
CA THR A 13 -19.54 49.23 -16.07
C THR A 13 -18.51 48.13 -16.29
N ALA A 14 -17.23 48.50 -16.20
CA ALA A 14 -16.18 47.59 -15.78
C ALA A 14 -16.13 47.67 -14.25
N MET A 15 -16.64 46.66 -13.55
CA MET A 15 -16.39 46.54 -12.11
C MET A 15 -15.05 45.84 -11.92
N ALA A 16 -14.01 46.65 -11.73
CA ALA A 16 -12.79 46.22 -11.10
C ALA A 16 -13.07 46.00 -9.60
N ALA A 17 -12.73 44.81 -9.11
CA ALA A 17 -12.85 44.43 -7.71
C ALA A 17 -11.99 45.34 -6.83
N ALA A 18 -12.63 46.11 -5.95
CA ALA A 18 -11.97 46.83 -4.88
C ALA A 18 -11.79 45.88 -3.67
N PHE A 19 -10.55 45.47 -3.42
CA PHE A 19 -10.15 44.89 -2.15
C PHE A 19 -10.09 46.02 -1.11
N PHE A 20 -11.06 46.04 -0.19
CA PHE A 20 -10.93 46.77 1.07
C PHE A 20 -10.53 45.78 2.16
N THR A 21 -9.32 45.95 2.68
CA THR A 21 -8.84 45.34 3.91
C THR A 21 -9.64 45.90 5.09
N SER A 22 -10.49 45.06 5.69
CA SER A 22 -11.01 45.25 7.04
C SER A 22 -10.71 43.99 7.84
N CYS A 23 -9.90 44.15 8.89
CA CYS A 23 -9.71 43.14 9.93
C CYS A 23 -10.96 43.11 10.80
N ASP A 24 -11.96 42.35 10.36
CA ASP A 24 -12.95 41.78 11.26
C ASP A 24 -13.05 40.29 10.93
N LYS A 25 -13.26 39.47 11.96
CA LYS A 25 -13.30 38.01 11.91
C LYS A 25 -14.10 37.54 10.70
N GLN A 26 -13.39 37.19 9.62
CA GLN A 26 -13.97 36.50 8.49
C GLN A 26 -14.38 35.13 9.02
N ASP A 27 -15.67 34.96 9.30
CA ASP A 27 -16.31 33.67 9.16
C ASP A 27 -15.91 33.19 7.77
N GLU A 28 -14.97 32.24 7.75
CA GLU A 28 -14.47 31.63 6.54
C GLU A 28 -15.67 30.96 5.86
N VAL A 29 -16.22 31.63 4.85
CA VAL A 29 -17.39 31.14 4.13
C VAL A 29 -16.92 29.93 3.35
N THR A 30 -17.10 28.72 3.92
CA THR A 30 -16.81 27.49 3.20
C THR A 30 -17.61 27.51 1.90
N PRO A 31 -16.97 27.31 0.73
CA PRO A 31 -17.67 27.29 -0.54
C PRO A 31 -18.85 26.30 -0.48
N PRO A 32 -20.02 26.64 -1.05
CA PRO A 32 -21.16 25.75 -1.02
C PRO A 32 -20.81 24.42 -1.71
N GLN A 33 -21.10 23.31 -1.05
CA GLN A 33 -20.82 21.98 -1.60
C GLN A 33 -21.55 21.78 -2.94
N PRO A 34 -20.86 21.30 -4.00
CA PRO A 34 -21.46 21.04 -5.30
C PRO A 34 -22.62 20.04 -5.20
N GLU A 35 -23.63 20.17 -6.07
CA GLU A 35 -24.71 19.17 -6.17
C GLU A 35 -24.21 17.82 -6.66
N SER A 36 -23.27 17.86 -7.60
CA SER A 36 -22.52 16.70 -8.05
C SER A 36 -21.11 17.10 -8.45
N ALA A 37 -20.15 16.20 -8.24
CA ALA A 37 -18.78 16.34 -8.71
C ALA A 37 -18.23 14.98 -9.15
N ALA A 38 -17.30 14.99 -10.11
CA ALA A 38 -16.62 13.79 -10.55
C ALA A 38 -15.58 13.35 -9.51
N LEU A 39 -15.51 12.05 -9.23
CA LEU A 39 -14.48 11.45 -8.40
C LEU A 39 -13.12 11.51 -9.12
N GLY A 40 -12.13 12.06 -8.44
CA GLY A 40 -10.76 12.25 -8.89
C GLY A 40 -9.77 12.06 -7.75
N PHE A 41 -8.53 11.74 -8.11
CA PHE A 41 -7.46 11.44 -7.17
C PHE A 41 -6.26 12.32 -7.46
N GLN A 42 -5.83 13.09 -6.46
CA GLN A 42 -4.66 13.96 -6.56
C GLN A 42 -3.38 13.17 -6.28
N SER A 43 -3.39 12.35 -5.22
CA SER A 43 -2.23 11.58 -4.81
C SER A 43 -2.65 10.25 -4.22
N VAL A 44 -1.98 9.18 -4.63
CA VAL A 44 -2.17 7.86 -4.07
C VAL A 44 -0.81 7.32 -3.69
N VAL A 45 -0.67 6.97 -2.41
CA VAL A 45 0.59 6.54 -1.81
C VAL A 45 0.39 5.25 -1.03
N THR A 46 1.48 4.53 -0.76
CA THR A 46 1.48 3.41 0.19
C THR A 46 2.01 3.88 1.54
N ALA A 47 1.42 3.34 2.62
CA ALA A 47 1.75 3.70 3.99
C ALA A 47 3.12 3.16 4.41
N ALA A 48 3.89 3.98 5.12
CA ALA A 48 4.99 3.55 5.99
C ALA A 48 4.46 3.23 7.41
N LEU A 49 5.25 2.63 8.32
CA LEU A 49 4.79 2.40 9.70
C LEU A 49 4.47 3.71 10.44
N GLU A 50 3.40 3.67 11.22
CA GLU A 50 2.86 4.82 11.99
C GLU A 50 3.74 5.30 13.17
N THR A 51 4.87 4.64 13.50
CA THR A 51 5.64 4.91 14.74
C THR A 51 6.83 5.86 14.60
N ARG A 52 7.03 6.47 13.43
CA ARG A 52 7.92 7.63 13.25
C ARG A 52 7.09 8.81 12.73
N ALA A 53 7.61 10.04 12.86
CA ALA A 53 7.12 11.13 12.00
C ALA A 53 7.15 10.58 10.58
N ALA A 54 5.96 10.40 9.98
CA ALA A 54 5.73 9.51 8.84
C ALA A 54 6.91 9.54 7.88
N GLY A 55 7.60 8.41 7.67
CA GLY A 55 8.51 8.30 6.52
C GLY A 55 7.74 8.71 5.28
N ASP A 56 8.37 9.47 4.37
CA ASP A 56 7.67 10.06 3.23
C ASP A 56 6.91 8.95 2.49
N PRO A 57 5.57 9.06 2.36
CA PRO A 57 4.78 7.98 1.84
C PRO A 57 5.16 7.74 0.37
N THR A 58 5.28 6.47 -0.03
CA THR A 58 5.79 6.13 -1.36
C THR A 58 4.68 6.29 -2.40
N PRO A 59 4.85 7.08 -3.48
CA PRO A 59 3.86 7.17 -4.53
C PRO A 59 3.55 5.80 -5.13
N LEU A 60 2.26 5.46 -5.27
CA LEU A 60 1.86 4.17 -5.83
C LEU A 60 2.25 4.03 -7.30
N ASN A 61 2.09 5.10 -8.10
CA ASN A 61 2.44 5.17 -9.54
C ASN A 61 1.98 3.96 -10.36
N ALA A 62 0.84 3.36 -10.00
CA ALA A 62 0.24 2.21 -10.65
C ALA A 62 -1.29 2.34 -10.60
N SER A 63 -1.98 1.71 -11.55
CA SER A 63 -3.44 1.59 -11.49
C SER A 63 -3.86 0.83 -10.24
N PHE A 64 -5.05 1.14 -9.74
CA PHE A 64 -5.68 0.47 -8.61
C PHE A 64 -7.17 0.33 -8.88
N LYS A 65 -7.89 -0.35 -7.99
CA LYS A 65 -9.34 -0.51 -8.10
C LYS A 65 -10.07 0.05 -6.90
N ILE A 66 -11.33 0.40 -7.11
CA ILE A 66 -12.23 0.88 -6.06
C ILE A 66 -13.56 0.15 -6.09
N ASN A 67 -14.17 0.05 -4.90
CA ASN A 67 -15.60 -0.19 -4.75
C ASN A 67 -16.24 0.99 -4.04
N LEU A 68 -17.50 1.26 -4.36
CA LEU A 68 -18.32 2.23 -3.67
C LEU A 68 -19.66 1.59 -3.29
N ASP A 69 -20.07 1.75 -2.04
CA ASP A 69 -21.29 1.13 -1.49
C ASP A 69 -22.59 1.80 -1.99
N THR A 70 -23.72 1.16 -1.71
CA THR A 70 -25.07 1.70 -1.96
C THR A 70 -25.64 2.35 -0.72
N ASN A 71 -26.53 3.31 -0.91
CA ASN A 71 -27.40 3.86 0.15
C ASN A 71 -28.65 4.49 -0.46
N ASP A 72 -29.45 5.20 0.33
CA ASP A 72 -30.69 5.84 -0.11
C ASP A 72 -30.50 6.81 -1.30
N ALA A 73 -29.31 7.41 -1.45
CA ALA A 73 -28.97 8.30 -2.56
C ALA A 73 -28.28 7.57 -3.74
N TYR A 74 -27.71 6.38 -3.50
CA TYR A 74 -27.03 5.58 -4.53
C TYR A 74 -27.61 4.16 -4.56
N SER A 75 -28.52 3.91 -5.50
CA SER A 75 -29.18 2.61 -5.67
C SER A 75 -28.31 1.54 -6.34
N THR A 76 -27.11 1.89 -6.81
CA THR A 76 -26.20 0.96 -7.51
C THR A 76 -24.79 1.05 -6.94
N ALA A 77 -24.24 -0.10 -6.57
CA ALA A 77 -22.86 -0.22 -6.15
C ALA A 77 -21.94 0.00 -7.36
N VAL A 78 -20.77 0.59 -7.12
CA VAL A 78 -19.68 0.51 -8.08
C VAL A 78 -18.77 -0.58 -7.56
N ASN A 79 -18.60 -1.64 -8.35
CA ASN A 79 -17.71 -2.74 -7.99
C ASN A 79 -16.60 -2.86 -9.04
N ASN A 80 -15.39 -3.14 -8.57
CA ASN A 80 -14.24 -3.49 -9.36
C ASN A 80 -13.83 -2.40 -10.38
N GLN A 81 -14.09 -1.13 -10.07
CA GLN A 81 -13.77 -0.04 -10.99
C GLN A 81 -12.27 0.23 -10.97
N GLU A 82 -11.61 0.06 -12.11
CA GLU A 82 -10.22 0.48 -12.27
C GLU A 82 -10.11 2.01 -12.29
N VAL A 83 -9.18 2.51 -11.48
CA VAL A 83 -8.62 3.85 -11.56
C VAL A 83 -7.27 3.73 -12.25
N LYS A 84 -7.21 4.17 -13.50
CA LYS A 84 -6.03 4.01 -14.34
C LYS A 84 -5.00 5.08 -14.03
N TYR A 85 -3.76 4.65 -13.77
CA TYR A 85 -2.62 5.55 -13.70
C TYR A 85 -1.96 5.70 -15.07
N THR A 86 -1.71 6.93 -15.49
CA THR A 86 -0.93 7.25 -16.69
C THR A 86 0.18 8.23 -16.33
N VAL A 87 1.43 7.86 -16.62
CA VAL A 87 2.61 8.69 -16.36
C VAL A 87 2.43 10.07 -17.01
N GLY A 88 2.59 11.13 -16.21
CA GLY A 88 2.43 12.53 -16.66
C GLY A 88 0.99 13.03 -16.73
N SER A 89 -0.02 12.16 -16.69
CA SER A 89 -1.45 12.55 -16.67
C SER A 89 -2.16 12.23 -15.36
N GLY A 90 -1.54 11.44 -14.48
CA GLY A 90 -2.09 11.09 -13.17
C GLY A 90 -3.16 10.00 -13.25
N TYR A 91 -4.11 10.06 -12.32
CA TYR A 91 -5.16 9.07 -12.16
C TYR A 91 -6.44 9.46 -12.91
N SER A 92 -7.07 8.49 -13.56
CA SER A 92 -8.30 8.70 -14.33
C SER A 92 -9.28 7.53 -14.17
N ILE A 93 -10.58 7.83 -14.26
CA ILE A 93 -11.66 6.85 -14.17
C ILE A 93 -12.48 6.93 -15.46
N SER A 94 -12.74 5.77 -16.08
CA SER A 94 -13.56 5.68 -17.28
C SER A 94 -14.54 4.50 -17.16
N PRO A 95 -15.86 4.74 -17.29
CA PRO A 95 -16.52 6.05 -17.35
C PRO A 95 -16.34 6.84 -16.04
N ALA A 96 -16.50 8.18 -16.09
CA ALA A 96 -16.41 9.01 -14.90
C ALA A 96 -17.50 8.66 -13.88
N ILE A 97 -17.13 8.61 -12.60
CA ILE A 97 -18.06 8.39 -11.48
C ILE A 97 -18.41 9.75 -10.87
N TYR A 98 -19.69 10.02 -10.73
CA TYR A 98 -20.19 11.26 -10.12
C TYR A 98 -20.72 10.98 -8.71
N LEU A 99 -20.24 11.77 -7.75
CA LEU A 99 -20.75 11.78 -6.40
C LEU A 99 -21.72 12.94 -6.22
N LEU A 100 -22.75 12.70 -5.41
CA LEU A 100 -23.76 13.64 -4.94
C LEU A 100 -23.36 14.24 -3.59
N LYS A 101 -24.24 15.09 -3.05
CA LYS A 101 -24.06 15.64 -1.71
C LYS A 101 -24.02 14.58 -0.61
N SER A 102 -24.83 13.54 -0.76
CA SER A 102 -24.83 12.40 0.16
C SER A 102 -23.52 11.63 0.08
N SER A 103 -22.96 11.33 1.24
CA SER A 103 -21.77 10.49 1.39
C SER A 103 -22.04 9.03 1.03
N ARG A 104 -20.99 8.34 0.59
CA ARG A 104 -20.94 6.88 0.43
C ARG A 104 -19.53 6.40 0.78
N ASN A 105 -19.38 5.14 1.17
CA ASN A 105 -18.05 4.60 1.48
C ASN A 105 -17.36 4.11 0.22
N MET A 106 -16.06 4.39 0.16
CA MET A 106 -15.15 3.88 -0.84
C MET A 106 -14.08 3.01 -0.19
N VAL A 107 -13.80 1.86 -0.78
CA VAL A 107 -12.57 1.11 -0.53
C VAL A 107 -11.71 1.14 -1.79
N ALA A 108 -10.40 0.97 -1.63
CA ALA A 108 -9.47 0.88 -2.75
C ALA A 108 -8.45 -0.23 -2.54
N TRP A 109 -7.94 -0.83 -3.61
CA TRP A 109 -6.85 -1.82 -3.51
C TRP A 109 -5.99 -1.88 -4.76
N ALA A 110 -4.76 -2.38 -4.59
CA ALA A 110 -3.84 -2.68 -5.67
C ALA A 110 -3.04 -3.96 -5.35
N PRO A 111 -2.49 -4.65 -6.36
CA PRO A 111 -2.58 -4.37 -7.80
C PRO A 111 -3.94 -4.73 -8.43
N VAL A 112 -4.23 -4.16 -9.61
CA VAL A 112 -5.49 -4.36 -10.36
C VAL A 112 -5.75 -5.82 -10.76
N GLY A 113 -4.71 -6.66 -10.83
CA GLY A 113 -4.85 -8.07 -11.20
C GLY A 113 -5.42 -8.96 -10.09
N ILE A 114 -5.62 -8.43 -8.88
CA ILE A 114 -6.24 -9.14 -7.77
C ILE A 114 -7.74 -8.79 -7.72
N GLU A 115 -8.56 -9.82 -7.69
CA GLU A 115 -10.01 -9.75 -7.68
C GLU A 115 -10.58 -10.19 -6.32
N PRO A 116 -11.77 -9.70 -5.93
CA PRO A 116 -12.46 -10.20 -4.75
C PRO A 116 -12.80 -11.69 -4.88
N ASP A 117 -12.88 -12.38 -3.73
CA ASP A 117 -13.13 -13.83 -3.67
C ASP A 117 -14.49 -14.22 -4.27
N ALA A 118 -15.49 -13.33 -4.17
CA ALA A 118 -16.82 -13.54 -4.73
C ALA A 118 -17.53 -12.20 -5.01
N GLU A 119 -18.42 -12.19 -6.00
CA GLU A 119 -19.26 -11.02 -6.30
C GLU A 119 -20.15 -10.60 -5.13
N ALA A 120 -20.62 -11.57 -4.32
CA ALA A 120 -21.41 -11.32 -3.11
C ALA A 120 -20.57 -10.81 -1.93
N ALA A 121 -19.24 -10.84 -2.03
CA ALA A 121 -18.30 -10.36 -1.03
C ALA A 121 -17.23 -9.46 -1.70
N PRO A 122 -17.63 -8.32 -2.29
CA PRO A 122 -16.79 -7.56 -3.21
C PRO A 122 -15.57 -6.90 -2.55
N ASN A 123 -15.49 -6.93 -1.22
CA ASN A 123 -14.39 -6.35 -0.44
C ASN A 123 -13.54 -7.43 0.27
N VAL A 124 -13.78 -8.72 0.01
CA VAL A 124 -13.06 -9.82 0.67
C VAL A 124 -12.07 -10.45 -0.31
N PHE A 125 -10.83 -10.63 0.13
CA PHE A 125 -9.72 -11.11 -0.70
C PHE A 125 -8.92 -12.21 0.02
N THR A 126 -8.60 -13.29 -0.69
CA THR A 126 -7.66 -14.31 -0.24
C THR A 126 -6.22 -13.82 -0.41
N LEU A 127 -5.48 -13.84 0.69
CA LEU A 127 -4.09 -13.46 0.77
C LEU A 127 -3.21 -14.71 0.93
N ASN A 128 -2.22 -14.84 0.04
CA ASN A 128 -1.29 -15.96 0.00
C ASN A 128 0.11 -15.51 0.48
N PRO A 129 0.52 -15.87 1.71
CA PRO A 129 1.91 -15.72 2.15
C PRO A 129 2.87 -16.47 1.22
N GLY A 130 4.08 -15.96 1.07
CA GLY A 130 5.02 -16.50 0.09
C GLY A 130 6.33 -15.74 0.05
N ASN A 131 7.31 -16.27 -0.68
CA ASN A 131 8.44 -15.45 -1.12
C ASN A 131 7.97 -14.39 -2.12
N THR A 132 8.83 -13.43 -2.47
CA THR A 132 8.48 -12.31 -3.37
C THR A 132 8.18 -12.70 -4.82
N THR A 133 8.34 -13.97 -5.20
CA THR A 133 7.89 -14.49 -6.50
C THR A 133 6.50 -15.13 -6.43
N ALA A 134 6.14 -15.70 -5.27
CA ALA A 134 4.87 -16.40 -5.07
C ALA A 134 3.79 -15.52 -4.43
N ALA A 135 4.18 -14.59 -3.56
CA ALA A 135 3.28 -13.63 -2.93
C ALA A 135 3.32 -12.28 -3.67
N VAL A 136 2.14 -11.67 -3.76
CA VAL A 136 1.96 -10.33 -4.32
C VAL A 136 1.72 -9.36 -3.16
N ASP A 137 2.44 -8.25 -3.15
CA ASP A 137 2.24 -7.19 -2.17
C ASP A 137 0.87 -6.52 -2.40
N PHE A 138 -0.10 -6.90 -1.58
CA PHE A 138 -1.46 -6.38 -1.62
C PHE A 138 -1.57 -5.16 -0.72
N VAL A 139 -1.99 -4.04 -1.29
CA VAL A 139 -2.20 -2.78 -0.57
C VAL A 139 -3.64 -2.34 -0.70
N TYR A 140 -4.20 -1.77 0.37
CA TYR A 140 -5.63 -1.43 0.42
C TYR A 140 -5.93 -0.18 1.25
N GLN A 141 -7.08 0.42 0.99
CA GLN A 141 -7.67 1.51 1.74
C GLN A 141 -8.99 1.03 2.33
N GLU A 142 -9.15 1.22 3.63
CA GLU A 142 -10.41 0.97 4.34
C GLU A 142 -11.51 1.95 3.94
N ASN A 143 -12.74 1.67 4.39
CA ASN A 143 -13.88 2.53 4.12
C ASN A 143 -13.55 4.01 4.37
N THR A 144 -13.54 4.76 3.28
CA THR A 144 -13.27 6.18 3.25
C THR A 144 -14.52 6.89 2.76
N GLU A 145 -15.04 7.79 3.58
CA GLU A 145 -16.24 8.56 3.25
C GLU A 145 -15.93 9.54 2.10
N VAL A 146 -16.70 9.45 1.01
CA VAL A 146 -16.58 10.34 -0.15
C VAL A 146 -17.92 10.97 -0.52
N ASN A 147 -17.90 12.23 -0.95
CA ASN A 147 -19.06 12.98 -1.45
C ASN A 147 -18.61 14.10 -2.41
N SER A 148 -19.57 14.82 -3.00
CA SER A 148 -19.30 15.90 -3.96
C SER A 148 -18.41 17.04 -3.44
N GLY A 149 -18.27 17.20 -2.12
CA GLY A 149 -17.36 18.18 -1.51
C GLY A 149 -15.97 17.65 -1.18
N LYS A 150 -15.73 16.34 -1.25
CA LYS A 150 -14.49 15.66 -0.82
C LYS A 150 -13.91 14.72 -1.88
N CYS A 151 -14.17 14.95 -3.17
CA CYS A 151 -13.89 13.93 -4.19
C CYS A 151 -13.13 14.36 -5.43
N THR A 152 -12.86 15.65 -5.66
CA THR A 152 -12.15 16.07 -6.88
C THR A 152 -10.65 15.85 -6.81
N ASP A 153 -10.09 15.87 -5.60
CA ASP A 153 -8.65 15.81 -5.33
C ASP A 153 -8.35 14.85 -4.16
N LEU A 154 -8.95 13.66 -4.19
CA LEU A 154 -8.81 12.73 -3.07
C LEU A 154 -7.36 12.24 -2.94
N ALA A 155 -6.83 12.32 -1.71
CA ALA A 155 -5.55 11.74 -1.34
C ALA A 155 -5.79 10.42 -0.60
N LEU A 156 -5.19 9.32 -1.10
CA LEU A 156 -5.30 8.00 -0.48
C LEU A 156 -3.95 7.50 0.01
N THR A 157 -3.98 6.80 1.15
CA THR A 157 -2.80 6.18 1.78
C THR A 157 -3.09 4.70 2.02
N LEU A 158 -2.69 3.87 1.04
CA LEU A 158 -3.00 2.44 1.06
C LEU A 158 -2.06 1.72 2.03
N LYS A 159 -2.62 0.91 2.91
CA LYS A 159 -1.92 0.06 3.87
C LYS A 159 -1.45 -1.23 3.18
N HIS A 160 -0.24 -1.69 3.49
CA HIS A 160 0.20 -3.04 3.14
C HIS A 160 -0.58 -4.06 3.98
N ALA A 161 -1.06 -5.15 3.34
CA ALA A 161 -1.74 -6.23 4.05
C ALA A 161 -0.79 -7.29 4.63
N PHE A 162 0.45 -7.31 4.18
CA PHE A 162 1.47 -8.23 4.68
C PHE A 162 2.45 -7.52 5.61
N ALA A 163 3.18 -8.30 6.39
CA ALA A 163 4.49 -7.96 6.92
C ALA A 163 5.57 -8.54 5.99
N LYS A 164 6.71 -7.86 5.87
CA LYS A 164 7.86 -8.33 5.11
C LYS A 164 8.91 -8.91 6.05
N LEU A 165 9.42 -10.09 5.74
CA LEU A 165 10.60 -10.66 6.35
C LEU A 165 11.76 -10.54 5.37
N THR A 166 12.88 -9.98 5.83
CA THR A 166 14.10 -9.83 5.04
C THR A 166 15.22 -10.59 5.72
N PHE A 167 15.69 -11.66 5.10
CA PHE A 167 16.72 -12.55 5.62
C PHE A 167 18.08 -12.19 5.06
N THR A 168 19.07 -12.05 5.93
CA THR A 168 20.47 -11.82 5.56
C THR A 168 21.39 -12.82 6.25
N LEU A 169 22.50 -13.17 5.61
CA LEU A 169 23.56 -13.97 6.23
C LEU A 169 24.67 -13.11 6.79
N ASN A 170 25.14 -13.49 7.97
CA ASN A 170 26.44 -13.08 8.47
C ASN A 170 27.25 -14.33 8.82
N ALA A 171 28.32 -14.61 8.08
CA ALA A 171 29.18 -15.77 8.28
C ALA A 171 30.57 -15.33 8.73
N THR A 172 31.01 -15.78 9.90
CA THR A 172 32.33 -15.52 10.46
C THR A 172 33.05 -16.85 10.71
N ASN A 173 34.32 -16.95 10.30
CA ASN A 173 35.12 -18.18 10.42
C ASN A 173 34.44 -19.41 9.79
N TYR A 174 33.70 -19.22 8.70
CA TYR A 174 33.01 -20.28 7.98
C TYR A 174 33.92 -20.88 6.90
N PRO A 175 33.95 -22.22 6.71
CA PRO A 175 34.95 -22.88 5.86
C PRO A 175 34.76 -22.63 4.36
N PHE A 176 33.55 -22.22 3.94
CA PHE A 176 33.25 -21.92 2.55
C PHE A 176 33.32 -20.41 2.29
N SER A 177 34.03 -20.00 1.24
CA SER A 177 34.11 -18.59 0.84
C SER A 177 32.81 -18.04 0.26
N ALA A 178 31.87 -18.91 -0.13
CA ALA A 178 30.53 -18.56 -0.56
C ALA A 178 29.52 -19.58 0.01
N PRO A 179 28.88 -19.28 1.15
CA PRO A 179 27.88 -20.17 1.73
C PRO A 179 26.65 -20.30 0.81
N SER A 180 26.24 -21.53 0.51
CA SER A 180 25.06 -21.81 -0.31
C SER A 180 23.86 -22.12 0.59
N LEU A 181 22.86 -21.24 0.59
CA LEU A 181 21.56 -21.50 1.21
C LEU A 181 20.66 -22.23 0.21
N SER A 182 20.41 -23.51 0.44
CA SER A 182 19.58 -24.34 -0.45
C SER A 182 18.15 -24.52 0.04
N SER A 183 17.89 -24.24 1.31
CA SER A 183 16.56 -24.27 1.91
C SER A 183 16.46 -23.25 3.02
N LEU A 184 15.33 -22.55 3.09
CA LEU A 184 14.94 -21.72 4.22
C LEU A 184 13.43 -21.81 4.39
N VAL A 185 13.01 -22.29 5.56
CA VAL A 185 11.62 -22.42 5.97
C VAL A 185 11.42 -21.64 7.26
N VAL A 186 10.38 -20.81 7.28
CA VAL A 186 9.94 -20.06 8.45
C VAL A 186 8.72 -20.75 9.02
N LYS A 187 8.72 -21.03 10.32
CA LYS A 187 7.59 -21.62 11.03
C LYS A 187 6.93 -20.63 11.97
N GLY A 188 5.68 -20.91 12.34
CA GLY A 188 4.91 -20.07 13.26
C GLY A 188 4.33 -18.82 12.59
N THR A 189 4.31 -18.78 11.25
CA THR A 189 3.63 -17.76 10.46
C THR A 189 2.19 -18.19 10.15
N PRO A 190 1.22 -17.26 10.07
CA PRO A 190 -0.14 -17.62 9.64
C PRO A 190 -0.14 -18.16 8.20
N GLY A 191 -0.94 -19.20 7.92
CA GLY A 191 -1.18 -19.69 6.56
C GLY A 191 -2.09 -18.78 5.75
N VAL A 192 -2.56 -19.25 4.58
CA VAL A 192 -3.50 -18.51 3.71
C VAL A 192 -4.72 -18.03 4.50
N SER A 193 -5.04 -16.74 4.41
CA SER A 193 -6.16 -16.08 5.11
C SER A 193 -6.91 -15.16 4.16
N THR A 194 -8.14 -14.77 4.51
CA THR A 194 -8.84 -13.68 3.84
C THR A 194 -8.73 -12.37 4.61
N ILE A 195 -8.82 -11.24 3.90
CA ILE A 195 -8.98 -9.89 4.46
C ILE A 195 -10.28 -9.27 3.96
N ASP A 196 -11.05 -8.65 4.84
CA ASP A 196 -12.11 -7.70 4.47
C ASP A 196 -11.54 -6.28 4.47
N ILE A 197 -11.31 -5.73 3.29
CA ILE A 197 -10.69 -4.40 3.17
C ILE A 197 -11.60 -3.27 3.63
N SER A 198 -12.89 -3.51 3.88
CA SER A 198 -13.82 -2.50 4.40
C SER A 198 -13.40 -2.01 5.80
N ASN A 199 -12.77 -2.89 6.58
CA ASN A 199 -12.39 -2.67 7.96
C ASN A 199 -10.99 -3.21 8.32
N GLY A 200 -10.26 -3.80 7.35
CA GLY A 200 -8.92 -4.36 7.56
C GLY A 200 -8.87 -5.64 8.39
N SER A 201 -9.99 -6.35 8.54
CA SER A 201 -10.07 -7.55 9.37
C SER A 201 -9.60 -8.79 8.62
N TYR A 202 -8.71 -9.54 9.26
CA TYR A 202 -8.23 -10.83 8.76
C TYR A 202 -9.07 -11.97 9.34
N SER A 203 -9.29 -13.01 8.54
CA SER A 203 -9.85 -14.26 9.04
C SER A 203 -8.86 -14.96 9.97
N THR A 204 -9.37 -15.73 10.94
CA THR A 204 -8.53 -16.56 11.82
C THR A 204 -7.98 -17.75 11.05
N VAL A 205 -6.67 -17.96 11.13
CA VAL A 205 -5.98 -19.07 10.48
C VAL A 205 -5.03 -19.78 11.43
N THR A 206 -4.75 -21.04 11.15
CA THR A 206 -3.68 -21.79 11.81
C THR A 206 -2.33 -21.41 11.24
N ASP A 207 -1.28 -21.64 12.03
CA ASP A 207 0.08 -21.50 11.54
C ASP A 207 0.38 -22.51 10.44
N ALA A 208 1.22 -22.10 9.49
CA ALA A 208 1.74 -22.91 8.41
C ALA A 208 3.24 -22.63 8.21
N ASP A 209 3.95 -23.64 7.74
CA ASP A 209 5.35 -23.51 7.36
C ASP A 209 5.45 -22.75 6.03
N LEU A 210 6.26 -21.70 6.02
CA LEU A 210 6.51 -20.89 4.84
C LEU A 210 7.88 -21.22 4.26
N THR A 211 7.88 -21.80 3.05
CA THR A 211 9.12 -22.02 2.31
C THR A 211 9.53 -20.73 1.61
N VAL A 212 10.69 -20.20 1.98
CA VAL A 212 11.23 -18.94 1.45
C VAL A 212 12.24 -19.22 0.34
N VAL A 213 13.17 -20.16 0.59
CA VAL A 213 14.18 -20.63 -0.38
C VAL A 213 13.98 -22.11 -0.61
N SER A 214 13.92 -22.50 -1.89
CA SER A 214 13.79 -23.90 -2.32
C SER A 214 14.80 -24.30 -3.39
N THR A 215 15.60 -23.36 -3.88
CA THR A 215 16.69 -23.59 -4.84
C THR A 215 17.94 -22.88 -4.34
N ALA A 216 19.10 -23.49 -4.57
CA ALA A 216 20.37 -22.97 -4.09
C ALA A 216 20.60 -21.55 -4.63
N THR A 217 20.85 -20.62 -3.71
CA THR A 217 21.21 -19.25 -4.03
C THR A 217 22.53 -18.95 -3.34
N ASP A 218 23.42 -18.24 -4.05
CA ASP A 218 24.62 -17.70 -3.44
C ASP A 218 24.19 -16.74 -2.34
N PHE A 219 24.31 -17.16 -1.08
CA PHE A 219 23.88 -16.39 0.08
C PHE A 219 25.02 -15.50 0.57
N THR A 220 25.77 -14.94 -0.39
CA THR A 220 26.83 -13.97 -0.16
C THR A 220 26.22 -12.59 0.06
N SER A 221 26.68 -11.87 1.09
CA SER A 221 26.36 -10.44 1.24
C SER A 221 26.67 -9.69 -0.08
N PRO A 222 25.75 -8.89 -0.62
CA PRO A 222 24.57 -8.31 0.04
C PRO A 222 23.24 -9.01 -0.29
N ASN A 223 23.23 -10.30 -0.67
CA ASN A 223 22.00 -10.98 -1.08
C ASN A 223 21.05 -11.16 0.10
N ALA A 224 19.95 -10.41 0.08
CA ALA A 224 18.84 -10.55 1.01
C ALA A 224 17.72 -11.36 0.34
N VAL A 225 17.22 -12.37 1.04
CA VAL A 225 16.02 -13.10 0.59
C VAL A 225 14.82 -12.54 1.33
N THR A 226 13.68 -12.41 0.65
CA THR A 226 12.49 -11.76 1.20
C THR A 226 11.26 -12.65 1.11
N ALA A 227 10.38 -12.50 2.09
CA ALA A 227 9.07 -13.15 2.13
C ALA A 227 8.00 -12.20 2.66
N LEU A 228 6.77 -12.40 2.21
CA LEU A 228 5.57 -11.72 2.69
C LEU A 228 4.77 -12.68 3.56
N VAL A 229 4.46 -12.23 4.77
CA VAL A 229 3.76 -13.02 5.79
C VAL A 229 2.58 -12.24 6.33
N LEU A 230 1.54 -12.93 6.77
CA LEU A 230 0.37 -12.25 7.32
C LEU A 230 0.64 -11.70 8.73
N PRO A 231 -0.04 -10.61 9.13
CA PRO A 231 0.08 -10.05 10.46
C PRO A 231 -0.31 -11.04 11.56
N LYS A 232 0.36 -10.93 12.71
CA LYS A 232 0.15 -11.81 13.88
C LYS A 232 0.49 -11.08 15.17
N ALA A 233 -0.47 -10.98 16.09
CA ALA A 233 -0.31 -10.23 17.33
C ALA A 233 0.71 -10.84 18.32
N ALA A 234 0.90 -12.15 18.29
CA ALA A 234 1.88 -12.87 19.11
C ALA A 234 2.65 -13.84 18.22
N ALA A 235 3.87 -13.46 17.82
CA ALA A 235 4.71 -14.26 16.95
C ALA A 235 5.76 -15.02 17.77
N SER A 236 5.95 -16.29 17.43
CA SER A 236 7.06 -17.12 17.90
C SER A 236 7.59 -17.87 16.69
N LEU A 237 8.57 -17.28 16.02
CA LEU A 237 9.10 -17.80 14.77
C LEU A 237 10.31 -18.71 15.03
N THR A 238 10.38 -19.81 14.29
CA THR A 238 11.58 -20.62 14.19
C THR A 238 11.97 -20.82 12.73
N LEU A 239 13.26 -21.03 12.49
CA LEU A 239 13.80 -21.28 11.16
C LEU A 239 14.34 -22.71 11.07
N ASP A 240 14.03 -23.33 9.93
CA ASP A 240 14.74 -24.48 9.41
C ASP A 240 15.50 -24.03 8.15
N CYS A 241 16.77 -24.38 8.04
CA CYS A 241 17.55 -24.04 6.85
C CYS A 241 18.59 -25.11 6.52
N THR A 242 19.04 -25.10 5.27
CA THR A 242 20.14 -25.95 4.81
C THR A 242 21.22 -25.09 4.18
N LEU A 243 22.40 -25.12 4.77
CA LEU A 243 23.58 -24.36 4.35
C LEU A 243 24.67 -25.35 3.98
N ASP A 244 25.10 -25.32 2.72
CA ASP A 244 26.17 -26.18 2.19
C ASP A 244 25.94 -27.68 2.50
N GLY A 245 24.68 -28.12 2.39
CA GLY A 245 24.26 -29.49 2.67
C GLY A 245 24.08 -29.84 4.15
N THR A 246 24.39 -28.93 5.07
CA THR A 246 24.15 -29.10 6.50
C THR A 246 22.79 -28.53 6.90
N ALA A 247 21.95 -29.36 7.51
CA ALA A 247 20.63 -28.95 7.98
C ALA A 247 20.69 -28.39 9.41
N TYR A 248 20.01 -27.27 9.63
CA TYR A 248 19.83 -26.62 10.92
C TYR A 248 18.33 -26.39 11.15
N GLN A 249 17.82 -26.82 12.30
CA GLN A 249 16.38 -26.89 12.56
C GLN A 249 15.99 -26.17 13.84
N ASN A 250 14.75 -25.67 13.88
CA ASN A 250 14.12 -25.04 15.05
C ASN A 250 14.95 -23.89 15.65
N ILE A 251 15.64 -23.13 14.81
CA ILE A 251 16.44 -21.99 15.26
C ILE A 251 15.49 -20.86 15.64
N ALA A 252 15.44 -20.51 16.93
CA ALA A 252 14.55 -19.46 17.40
C ALA A 252 14.92 -18.10 16.81
N VAL A 253 13.92 -17.39 16.26
CA VAL A 253 14.06 -15.99 15.87
C VAL A 253 13.78 -15.13 17.10
N LYS A 254 14.82 -14.45 17.60
CA LYS A 254 14.71 -13.59 18.77
C LYS A 254 14.13 -12.23 18.40
N ASP A 255 13.56 -11.55 19.39
CA ASP A 255 13.19 -10.14 19.36
C ASP A 255 12.09 -9.75 18.35
N ILE A 256 11.28 -10.72 17.92
CA ILE A 256 10.04 -10.51 17.15
C ILE A 256 8.86 -11.01 17.98
N ALA A 257 8.19 -10.10 18.68
CA ALA A 257 7.03 -10.42 19.51
C ALA A 257 5.71 -10.46 18.72
N LYS A 258 5.66 -9.76 17.58
CA LYS A 258 4.49 -9.66 16.70
C LYS A 258 4.92 -9.37 15.27
N LEU A 259 4.02 -9.61 14.34
CA LEU A 259 4.12 -9.26 12.92
C LEU A 259 3.05 -8.22 12.61
N ASP A 260 3.46 -6.98 12.36
CA ASP A 260 2.56 -5.89 11.99
C ASP A 260 2.49 -5.75 10.47
N ALA A 261 1.29 -5.50 9.95
CA ALA A 261 1.11 -5.17 8.53
C ALA A 261 1.93 -3.91 8.17
N GLY A 262 2.59 -3.91 7.01
CA GLY A 262 3.49 -2.85 6.57
C GLY A 262 4.87 -2.82 7.23
N ALA A 263 5.15 -3.70 8.20
CA ALA A 263 6.46 -3.76 8.83
C ALA A 263 7.46 -4.59 8.03
N ASN A 264 8.73 -4.18 8.04
CA ASN A 264 9.84 -4.96 7.52
C ASN A 264 10.71 -5.49 8.67
N TYR A 265 10.83 -6.80 8.80
CA TYR A 265 11.63 -7.45 9.83
C TYR A 265 12.92 -7.95 9.20
N ASN A 266 14.04 -7.34 9.58
CA ASN A 266 15.36 -7.80 9.16
C ASN A 266 15.81 -8.92 10.09
N ILE A 267 15.92 -10.12 9.55
CA ILE A 267 16.32 -11.33 10.25
C ILE A 267 17.73 -11.70 9.79
N THR A 268 18.70 -11.57 10.68
CA THR A 268 20.08 -11.96 10.41
C THR A 268 20.33 -13.38 10.93
N ILE A 269 20.73 -14.25 10.01
CA ILE A 269 21.23 -15.59 10.31
C ILE A 269 22.75 -15.45 10.51
N ASN A 270 23.20 -15.63 11.74
CA ASN A 270 24.61 -15.54 12.11
C ASN A 270 25.22 -16.94 12.21
N ILE A 271 26.33 -17.16 11.53
CA ILE A 271 27.12 -18.39 11.60
C ILE A 271 28.51 -18.05 12.14
N THR A 272 28.93 -18.77 13.18
CA THR A 272 30.29 -18.68 13.73
C THR A 272 30.86 -20.09 13.85
N GLY A 273 31.79 -20.46 12.96
CA GLY A 273 32.27 -21.84 12.85
C GLY A 273 31.11 -22.79 12.51
N THR A 274 30.73 -23.67 13.45
CA THR A 274 29.59 -24.59 13.31
C THR A 274 28.33 -24.12 14.03
N GLU A 275 28.41 -23.07 14.84
CA GLU A 275 27.26 -22.55 15.59
C GLU A 275 26.42 -21.63 14.71
N ILE A 276 25.10 -21.79 14.81
CA ILE A 276 24.12 -20.92 14.14
C ILE A 276 23.26 -20.22 15.19
N SER A 277 23.00 -18.94 14.96
CA SER A 277 22.08 -18.15 15.78
C SER A 277 21.32 -17.16 14.91
N VAL A 278 20.12 -16.79 15.33
CA VAL A 278 19.25 -15.88 14.58
C VAL A 278 18.82 -14.73 15.47
N SER A 279 18.93 -13.52 14.93
CA SER A 279 18.44 -12.29 15.54
C SER A 279 17.51 -11.59 14.56
N GLY A 280 16.30 -11.27 15.00
CA GLY A 280 15.38 -10.42 14.25
C GLY A 280 15.41 -9.00 14.79
N VAL A 281 15.26 -8.01 13.92
CA VAL A 281 14.98 -6.65 14.32
C VAL A 281 13.91 -6.06 13.41
N GLN A 282 12.92 -5.40 14.01
CA GLN A 282 11.93 -4.65 13.25
C GLN A 282 12.56 -3.36 12.71
N VAL A 283 12.43 -3.15 11.41
CA VAL A 283 12.82 -1.92 10.73
C VAL A 283 11.54 -1.27 10.16
N PRO A 284 11.23 -0.02 10.54
CA PRO A 284 9.90 0.54 10.32
C PRO A 284 9.57 0.89 8.86
N ASP A 285 10.53 0.98 7.94
CA ASP A 285 10.25 1.41 6.57
C ASP A 285 10.24 0.23 5.58
N TRP A 286 9.05 -0.07 5.05
CA TRP A 286 8.91 -0.90 3.86
C TRP A 286 9.15 -0.04 2.63
N THR A 287 10.40 -0.01 2.16
CA THR A 287 10.67 0.49 0.80
C THR A 287 10.20 -0.56 -0.18
N ALA A 288 9.27 -0.19 -1.07
CA ALA A 288 8.93 -1.01 -2.22
C ALA A 288 10.25 -1.35 -2.93
N GLY A 289 10.57 -2.65 -2.99
CA GLY A 289 11.73 -3.09 -3.74
C GLY A 289 11.55 -2.59 -5.17
N GLY A 290 12.55 -1.88 -5.70
CA GLY A 290 12.49 -1.32 -7.04
C GLY A 290 12.04 -2.38 -8.03
N ASN A 291 10.85 -2.19 -8.61
CA ASN A 291 10.53 -2.85 -9.86
C ASN A 291 11.65 -2.48 -10.82
N GLY A 292 12.27 -3.53 -11.38
CA GLY A 292 13.43 -3.39 -12.24
C GLY A 292 13.25 -2.24 -13.22
N SER A 293 14.33 -1.47 -13.34
CA SER A 293 14.66 -0.72 -14.54
C SER A 293 14.26 -1.55 -15.76
N ALA A 294 13.13 -1.22 -16.36
CA ALA A 294 12.89 -1.50 -17.76
C ALA A 294 13.47 -0.31 -18.52
N ASP A 295 14.59 -0.58 -19.20
CA ASP A 295 15.34 0.34 -20.04
C ASP A 295 14.46 1.33 -20.83
N LEU A 296 14.75 2.62 -20.68
CA LEU A 296 14.51 3.58 -21.74
C LEU A 296 15.80 3.73 -22.55
N LYS A 297 15.88 2.98 -23.65
CA LYS A 297 16.52 3.49 -24.86
C LYS A 297 15.51 4.32 -25.64
#